data_AF-R7XXD7-F1
#
_entry.id   AF-R7XXD7-F1
#
_cell.length_a   1.000
_cell.length_b   1.000
_cell.length_c   1.000
_cell.angle_alpha   90.00
_cell.angle_beta   90.00
_cell.angle_gamma   90.00
#
_symmetry.space_group_name_H-M   'P 1'
#
loop_
_entity.id
_entity.type
_entity.pdbx_description
1 polymer ?
#
loop_
_entity_poly.entity_id
_entity_poly.type
_entity_poly.pdbx_seq_one_letter_code
_entity_poly.pdbx_strand_id
1 'polypeptide(L)'
;MGATLGLAVSVVAIDSGLYFGQEQREVVAEAQHPTAEALVVAYDCWSGEAPADMAGQFPRRVVVTVGGEVRYAGERMVGKALDQIFDGANHGLTVHGFCR
;
A
#
# COMPACT_ATOMS: atom_id res chain seq x y z
N MET A 1 -62.04 29.62 22.24
CA MET A 1 -60.92 29.22 23.13
C MET A 1 -60.32 27.95 22.58
N GLY A 2 -59.05 27.97 22.19
CA GLY A 2 -58.31 26.82 21.66
C GLY A 2 -56.87 27.26 21.41
N ALA A 3 -55.99 26.92 22.35
CA ALA A 3 -54.60 27.39 22.46
C ALA A 3 -53.64 26.63 21.52
N THR A 4 -52.41 27.16 21.40
CA THR A 4 -51.09 26.51 21.24
C THR A 4 -50.24 27.37 20.27
N LEU A 5 -49.06 27.84 20.66
CA LEU A 5 -47.72 27.27 20.44
C LEU A 5 -46.77 28.44 20.79
N GLY A 6 -45.54 28.31 21.27
CA GLY A 6 -44.55 27.23 21.31
C GLY A 6 -43.20 27.94 21.55
N LEU A 7 -42.31 27.32 22.32
CA LEU A 7 -41.05 27.89 22.82
C LEU A 7 -40.14 28.48 21.72
N ALA A 8 -39.49 29.60 22.05
CA ALA A 8 -38.43 30.24 21.27
C ALA A 8 -37.10 29.47 21.38
N VAL A 9 -36.43 29.24 20.25
CA VAL A 9 -35.03 28.79 20.19
C VAL A 9 -34.14 30.02 20.10
N SER A 10 -33.26 30.18 21.08
CA SER A 10 -32.26 31.27 21.11
C SER A 10 -31.04 30.90 20.25
N VAL A 11 -30.72 31.77 19.29
CA VAL A 11 -29.47 31.73 18.52
C VAL A 11 -28.41 32.52 19.29
N VAL A 12 -27.27 31.89 19.60
CA VAL A 12 -26.09 32.61 20.12
C VAL A 12 -25.21 32.98 18.94
N ALA A 13 -25.10 34.29 18.70
CA ALA A 13 -24.07 34.87 17.85
C ALA A 13 -22.82 35.16 18.70
N ILE A 14 -21.65 34.78 18.20
CA ILE A 14 -20.37 35.31 18.69
C ILE A 14 -19.61 35.87 17.48
N ASP A 15 -19.11 37.07 17.71
CA ASP A 15 -18.64 38.09 16.79
C ASP A 15 -17.30 37.75 16.10
N SER A 16 -17.27 37.96 14.78
CA SER A 16 -16.15 38.40 13.94
C SER A 16 -14.74 37.81 14.11
N GLY A 17 -14.34 37.00 13.12
CA GLY A 17 -12.93 36.70 12.83
C GLY A 17 -12.79 35.70 11.69
N LEU A 18 -12.49 36.19 10.48
CA LEU A 18 -12.18 35.40 9.29
C LEU A 18 -11.16 34.28 9.56
N TYR A 19 -11.61 33.03 9.53
CA TYR A 19 -10.76 31.92 9.08
C TYR A 19 -11.54 31.08 8.09
N PHE A 20 -11.19 31.30 6.82
CA PHE A 20 -11.36 30.35 5.74
C PHE A 20 -10.83 28.99 6.20
N GLY A 21 -11.65 27.94 6.07
CA GLY A 21 -11.25 26.59 6.47
C GLY A 21 -12.27 25.52 6.09
N GLN A 22 -13.00 25.70 4.99
CA GLN A 22 -13.81 24.66 4.36
C GLN A 22 -13.00 23.98 3.24
N GLU A 23 -11.76 23.56 3.52
CA GLU A 23 -10.91 22.83 2.59
C GLU A 23 -10.07 21.77 3.32
N GLN A 24 -10.67 20.94 4.16
CA GLN A 24 -10.05 19.68 4.59
C GLN A 24 -11.09 18.57 4.64
N ARG A 25 -11.77 18.37 3.51
CA ARG A 25 -12.23 17.03 3.11
C ARG A 25 -11.11 16.41 2.28
N GLU A 26 -9.90 16.40 2.83
CA GLU A 26 -8.80 15.66 2.23
C GLU A 26 -9.20 14.18 2.24
N VAL A 27 -9.03 13.56 1.09
CA VAL A 27 -9.51 12.24 0.74
C VAL A 27 -8.74 11.19 1.55
N VAL A 28 -9.08 11.02 2.83
CA VAL A 28 -8.62 9.92 3.68
C VAL A 28 -9.48 8.67 3.41
N ALA A 29 -9.53 8.23 2.15
CA ALA A 29 -10.31 7.05 1.77
C ALA A 29 -9.86 6.43 0.44
N GLU A 30 -8.58 6.08 0.32
CA GLU A 30 -8.19 4.90 -0.45
C GLU A 30 -6.91 4.37 0.19
N ALA A 31 -7.05 3.29 0.96
CA ALA A 31 -5.90 2.63 1.57
C ALA A 31 -5.03 2.05 0.45
N GLN A 32 -4.02 2.84 0.11
CA GLN A 32 -2.69 2.51 -0.36
C GLN A 32 -2.41 1.00 -0.47
N HIS A 33 -2.64 0.43 -1.65
CA HIS A 33 -1.92 -0.78 -2.02
C HIS A 33 -0.42 -0.43 -2.08
N PRO A 34 0.46 -1.12 -1.35
CA PRO A 34 1.88 -0.81 -1.39
C PRO A 34 2.40 -1.00 -2.83
N THR A 35 3.15 -0.03 -3.34
CA THR A 35 3.80 -0.19 -4.64
C THR A 35 4.94 -1.20 -4.53
N ALA A 36 5.34 -1.77 -5.65
CA ALA A 36 6.45 -2.73 -5.67
C ALA A 36 7.75 -2.09 -5.18
N GLU A 37 8.01 -0.85 -5.60
CA GLU A 37 9.19 -0.07 -5.22
C GLU A 37 9.21 0.19 -3.72
N ALA A 38 8.05 0.50 -3.13
CA ALA A 38 7.94 0.70 -1.69
C ALA A 38 8.31 -0.56 -0.91
N LEU A 39 7.88 -1.74 -1.37
CA LEU A 39 8.23 -3.02 -0.72
C LEU A 39 9.68 -3.42 -0.95
N VAL A 40 10.23 -3.19 -2.15
CA VAL A 40 11.64 -3.47 -2.46
C VAL A 40 12.56 -2.66 -1.54
N VAL A 41 12.27 -1.37 -1.35
CA VAL A 41 13.02 -0.50 -0.45
C VAL A 41 12.81 -0.90 1.02
N ALA A 42 11.57 -1.14 1.43
CA ALA A 42 11.25 -1.44 2.83
C ALA A 42 11.88 -2.75 3.33
N TYR A 43 12.08 -3.73 2.45
CA TYR A 43 12.63 -5.04 2.80
C TYR A 43 14.05 -5.28 2.27
N ASP A 44 14.73 -4.23 1.81
CA ASP A 44 16.11 -4.27 1.29
C ASP A 44 16.30 -5.41 0.26
N CYS A 45 15.36 -5.49 -0.68
CA CYS A 45 15.38 -6.50 -1.73
C CYS A 45 16.32 -6.09 -2.87
N TRP A 46 16.97 -7.07 -3.50
CA TRP A 46 17.81 -6.84 -4.68
C TRP A 46 17.08 -7.28 -5.96
N SER A 47 17.43 -6.63 -7.07
CA SER A 47 17.07 -7.05 -8.41
C SER A 47 18.34 -7.19 -9.26
N GLY A 48 18.40 -8.22 -10.10
CA GLY A 48 19.62 -8.55 -10.84
C GLY A 48 20.61 -9.37 -10.01
N GLU A 49 21.82 -8.85 -9.82
CA GLU A 49 22.89 -9.57 -9.13
C GLU A 49 22.64 -9.63 -7.61
N ALA A 50 22.83 -10.82 -7.03
CA ALA A 50 22.70 -11.01 -5.59
C ALA A 50 23.85 -10.33 -4.84
N PRO A 51 23.59 -9.73 -3.67
CA PRO A 51 24.64 -9.13 -2.87
C PRO A 51 25.61 -10.21 -2.36
N ALA A 52 26.85 -9.81 -2.06
CA ALA A 52 27.95 -10.75 -1.77
C ALA A 52 27.68 -11.66 -0.55
N ASP A 53 26.91 -11.17 0.42
CA ASP A 53 26.46 -11.93 1.60
C ASP A 53 25.46 -13.03 1.26
N MET A 54 24.79 -12.95 0.11
CA MET A 54 23.84 -13.95 -0.39
C MET A 54 24.44 -14.89 -1.45
N ALA A 55 25.75 -14.81 -1.71
CA ALA A 55 26.43 -15.68 -2.66
C ALA A 55 26.26 -17.17 -2.28
N GLY A 56 25.74 -17.97 -3.22
CA GLY A 56 25.48 -19.40 -3.01
C GLY A 56 24.28 -19.72 -2.10
N GLN A 57 23.51 -18.70 -1.69
CA GLN A 57 22.31 -18.85 -0.88
C GLN A 57 21.05 -18.52 -1.69
N PHE A 58 19.94 -19.17 -1.35
CA PHE A 58 18.65 -18.84 -1.94
C PHE A 58 17.97 -17.69 -1.19
N PRO A 59 17.23 -16.82 -1.91
CA PRO A 59 16.34 -15.87 -1.27
C PRO A 59 15.27 -16.59 -0.45
N ARG A 60 14.82 -16.00 0.67
CA ARG A 60 13.68 -16.55 1.44
C ARG A 60 12.37 -15.84 1.12
N ARG A 61 12.46 -14.66 0.53
CA ARG A 61 11.34 -13.78 0.25
C ARG A 61 11.46 -13.16 -1.14
N VAL A 62 10.34 -12.72 -1.69
CA VAL A 62 10.27 -12.08 -3.02
C VAL A 62 9.15 -11.04 -3.05
N VAL A 63 9.39 -9.93 -3.74
CA VAL A 63 8.35 -8.96 -4.13
C VAL A 63 7.92 -9.27 -5.55
N VAL A 64 6.64 -9.56 -5.75
CA VAL A 64 6.06 -9.89 -7.06
C VAL A 64 4.72 -9.18 -7.28
N THR A 65 4.38 -8.87 -8.53
CA THR A 65 2.98 -8.65 -8.91
C THR A 65 2.40 -9.93 -9.48
N VAL A 66 1.21 -10.31 -9.00
CA VAL A 66 0.45 -11.45 -9.52
C VAL A 66 -1.04 -11.11 -9.53
N GLY A 67 -1.69 -11.29 -10.68
CA GLY A 67 -3.09 -10.90 -10.86
C GLY A 67 -3.36 -9.41 -10.65
N GLY A 68 -2.37 -8.55 -10.95
CA GLY A 68 -2.48 -7.10 -10.77
C GLY A 68 -2.17 -6.59 -9.34
N GLU A 69 -1.91 -7.49 -8.39
CA GLU A 69 -1.63 -7.12 -6.99
C GLU A 69 -0.16 -7.36 -6.63
N VAL A 70 0.46 -6.34 -6.03
CA VAL A 70 1.83 -6.40 -5.50
C VAL A 70 1.83 -7.16 -4.16
N ARG A 71 2.75 -8.09 -4.00
CA ARG A 71 2.87 -8.96 -2.82
C ARG A 71 4.32 -9.12 -2.38
N TYR A 72 4.54 -9.09 -1.07
CA TYR A 72 5.74 -9.64 -0.42
C TYR A 72 5.45 -11.08 0.02
N ALA A 73 6.11 -12.05 -0.60
CA ALA A 73 5.75 -13.46 -0.52
C ALA A 73 6.92 -14.35 -0.07
N GLY A 74 6.58 -15.54 0.44
CA GLY A 74 7.53 -16.52 0.98
C GLY A 74 8.07 -17.53 -0.04
N GLU A 75 8.72 -18.56 0.47
CA GLU A 75 9.50 -19.58 -0.26
C GLU A 75 8.76 -20.21 -1.45
N ARG A 76 7.46 -20.54 -1.30
CA ARG A 76 6.67 -21.07 -2.43
C ARG A 76 6.63 -20.11 -3.63
N MET A 77 6.58 -18.80 -3.36
CA MET A 77 6.58 -17.80 -4.42
C MET A 77 7.99 -17.53 -4.93
N VAL A 78 9.00 -17.62 -4.06
CA VAL A 78 10.42 -17.58 -4.48
C VAL A 78 10.70 -18.68 -5.49
N GLY A 79 10.31 -19.93 -5.21
CA GLY A 79 10.50 -21.05 -6.14
C GLY A 79 9.91 -20.75 -7.51
N LYS A 80 8.64 -20.36 -7.58
CA LYS A 80 8.00 -19.97 -8.84
C LYS A 80 8.69 -18.80 -9.55
N ALA A 81 9.18 -17.81 -8.81
CA ALA A 81 9.89 -16.68 -9.38
C ALA A 81 11.23 -17.11 -9.98
N LEU A 82 11.95 -18.01 -9.31
CA LEU A 82 13.20 -18.60 -9.80
C LEU A 82 12.95 -19.50 -11.03
N ASP A 83 11.97 -20.40 -10.97
CA ASP A 83 11.56 -21.26 -12.09
C ASP A 83 11.23 -20.40 -13.34
N GLN A 84 10.60 -19.23 -13.15
CA GLN A 84 10.30 -18.34 -14.27
C GLN A 84 11.52 -17.61 -14.84
N ILE A 85 12.48 -17.22 -13.98
CA ILE A 85 13.69 -16.49 -14.42
C ILE A 85 14.70 -17.44 -15.06
N PHE A 86 14.91 -18.63 -14.48
CA PHE A 86 15.98 -19.52 -14.87
C PHE A 86 15.53 -20.67 -15.78
N ASP A 87 14.33 -21.23 -15.55
CA ASP A 87 13.85 -22.40 -16.29
C ASP A 87 12.84 -22.02 -17.39
N GLY A 88 12.50 -20.74 -17.51
CA GLY A 88 11.60 -20.21 -18.53
C GLY A 88 10.13 -20.58 -18.34
N ALA A 89 9.75 -21.09 -17.16
CA ALA A 89 8.36 -21.35 -16.82
C ALA A 89 7.54 -20.04 -16.77
N ASN A 90 6.28 -20.05 -17.18
CA ASN A 90 5.41 -18.87 -17.01
C ASN A 90 4.43 -19.10 -15.86
N HIS A 91 4.65 -18.41 -14.75
CA HIS A 91 3.78 -18.44 -13.58
C HIS A 91 2.88 -17.21 -13.45
N GLY A 92 2.85 -16.33 -14.46
CA GLY A 92 2.09 -15.08 -14.44
C GLY A 92 2.59 -14.09 -13.41
N LEU A 93 3.88 -14.16 -13.06
CA LEU A 93 4.51 -13.29 -12.06
C LEU A 93 5.24 -12.16 -12.77
N THR A 94 5.14 -10.94 -12.25
CA THR A 94 6.15 -9.90 -12.50
C THR A 94 7.04 -9.84 -11.26
N VAL A 95 8.31 -10.22 -11.39
CA VAL A 95 9.26 -10.24 -10.28
C VAL A 95 9.92 -8.88 -10.16
N HIS A 96 9.83 -8.26 -8.98
CA HIS A 96 10.41 -6.93 -8.71
C HIS A 96 11.70 -7.02 -7.93
N GLY A 97 11.85 -8.01 -7.05
CA GLY A 97 13.08 -8.22 -6.30
C GLY A 97 13.03 -9.44 -5.38
N PHE A 98 14.20 -9.98 -5.09
CA PHE A 98 14.41 -11.03 -4.12
C PHE A 98 14.91 -10.43 -2.81
N CYS A 99 14.53 -11.03 -1.70
CA CYS A 99 14.89 -10.54 -0.38
C CYS A 99 15.39 -11.71 0.47
N ARG A 100 16.13 -11.35 1.52
CA ARG A 100 16.75 -12.31 2.42
C ARG A 100 15.74 -13.19 3.15
#